data_AF-A0AAW8BBW8-F1
#
_entry.id   AF-A0AAW8BBW8-F1
#
_cell.length_a   1.000
_cell.length_b   1.000
_cell.length_c   1.000
_cell.angle_alpha   90.00
_cell.angle_beta   90.00
_cell.angle_gamma   90.00
#
_symmetry.space_group_name_H-M   'P 1'
#
loop_
_entity.id
_entity.type
_entity.pdbx_description
1 polymer ?
#
loop_
_entity_poly.entity_id
_entity_poly.type
_entity_poly.pdbx_seq_one_letter_code
_entity_poly.pdbx_strand_id
1 'polypeptide(L)'
;MRVIFWVITSILLAVLMMVSGFYHLIKPEFYVPIVPSFLPFPLGIVYLSGIVELLLGIVTLFLNQKYTKYGLFGIFILMVMFLPIHIFDAMKDQPVIGSSTAAYVRLAFQIVLIWLSWKSYKFTSLARI
;
A
#
# COMPACT_ATOMS: atom_id res chain seq x y z
N MET A 1 16.38 17.23 11.72
CA MET A 1 16.15 16.77 10.32
C MET A 1 15.56 15.36 10.24
N ARG A 2 16.10 14.35 10.96
CA ARG A 2 15.60 12.96 10.89
C ARG A 2 14.12 12.78 11.31
N VAL A 3 13.65 13.49 12.33
CA VAL A 3 12.25 13.39 12.82
C VAL A 3 11.26 13.89 11.76
N ILE A 4 11.49 15.10 11.24
CA ILE A 4 10.62 15.73 10.23
C ILE A 4 10.49 14.84 8.99
N PHE A 5 11.60 14.25 8.53
CA PHE A 5 11.59 13.33 7.41
C PHE A 5 10.61 12.17 7.62
N TRP A 6 10.67 11.45 8.75
CA TRP A 6 9.80 10.30 9.00
C TRP A 6 8.34 10.68 9.26
N VAL A 7 8.09 11.87 9.83
CA VAL A 7 6.73 12.41 9.95
C VAL A 7 6.15 12.67 8.56
N ILE A 8 6.90 13.36 7.68
CA ILE A 8 6.49 13.61 6.29
C ILE A 8 6.27 12.29 5.55
N THR A 9 7.18 11.31 5.68
CA THR A 9 7.02 9.98 5.07
C THR A 9 5.75 9.28 5.55
N SER A 10 5.42 9.35 6.85
CA SER A 10 4.21 8.73 7.40
C SER A 10 2.95 9.38 6.85
N ILE A 11 2.93 10.71 6.71
CA ILE A 11 1.83 11.46 6.09
C ILE A 11 1.69 11.07 4.62
N LEU A 12 2.80 11.00 3.87
CA LEU A 12 2.78 10.59 2.46
C LEU A 12 2.25 9.17 2.28
N LEU A 13 2.68 8.22 3.11
CA LEU A 13 2.15 6.85 3.09
C LEU A 13 0.66 6.81 3.41
N ALA A 14 0.20 7.58 4.41
CA ALA A 14 -1.21 7.68 4.76
C ALA A 14 -2.05 8.20 3.58
N VAL A 15 -1.63 9.33 2.98
CA VAL A 15 -2.33 9.93 1.84
C VAL A 15 -2.34 8.97 0.63
N LEU A 16 -1.21 8.31 0.34
CA LEU A 16 -1.14 7.35 -0.75
C LEU A 16 -2.12 6.20 -0.56
N MET A 17 -2.21 5.64 0.65
CA MET A 17 -3.20 4.58 0.96
C MET A 17 -4.63 5.10 0.83
N MET A 18 -4.92 6.31 1.29
CA MET A 18 -6.26 6.88 1.17
C MET A 18 -6.65 7.11 -0.29
N VAL A 19 -5.74 7.64 -1.10
CA VAL A 19 -5.99 7.86 -2.54
C VAL A 19 -6.15 6.51 -3.26
N SER A 20 -5.22 5.56 -3.05
CA SER A 20 -5.31 4.22 -3.64
C SER A 20 -6.61 3.53 -3.26
N GLY A 21 -6.93 3.51 -1.97
CA GLY A 21 -8.11 2.82 -1.45
C GLY A 21 -9.40 3.45 -1.98
N PHE A 22 -9.45 4.78 -2.10
CA PHE A 22 -10.56 5.46 -2.75
C PHE A 22 -10.71 5.02 -4.22
N TYR A 23 -9.62 4.95 -5.00
CA TYR A 23 -9.66 4.51 -6.39
C TYR A 23 -10.11 3.04 -6.56
N HIS A 24 -9.78 2.15 -5.61
CA HIS A 24 -10.32 0.78 -5.59
C HIS A 24 -11.85 0.76 -5.46
N LEU A 25 -12.45 1.73 -4.74
CA LEU A 25 -13.90 1.82 -4.58
C LEU A 25 -14.60 2.45 -5.78
N ILE A 26 -14.01 3.47 -6.39
CA ILE A 26 -14.65 4.21 -7.49
C ILE A 26 -14.35 3.67 -8.89
N LYS A 27 -13.27 2.92 -9.06
CA LYS A 27 -12.83 2.35 -10.35
C LYS A 27 -12.32 0.91 -10.18
N PRO A 28 -13.12 -0.01 -9.60
CA PRO A 28 -12.69 -1.38 -9.35
C PRO A 28 -12.32 -2.16 -10.61
N GLU A 29 -12.85 -1.77 -11.78
CA GLU A 29 -12.66 -2.46 -13.07
C GLU A 29 -11.20 -2.47 -13.51
N PHE A 30 -10.41 -1.47 -13.08
CA PHE A 30 -8.96 -1.44 -13.33
C PHE A 30 -8.21 -2.52 -12.53
N TYR A 31 -8.69 -2.84 -11.33
CA TYR A 31 -8.00 -3.72 -10.38
C TYR A 31 -8.45 -5.17 -10.48
N VAL A 32 -9.71 -5.42 -10.88
CA VAL A 32 -10.26 -6.78 -11.02
C VAL A 32 -9.37 -7.71 -11.86
N PRO A 33 -8.83 -7.30 -13.03
CA PRO A 33 -7.96 -8.17 -13.84
C PRO A 33 -6.58 -8.45 -13.20
N ILE A 34 -6.20 -7.68 -12.17
CA ILE A 34 -4.95 -7.87 -11.42
C ILE A 34 -5.12 -8.98 -10.37
N VAL A 35 -6.34 -9.21 -9.87
CA VAL A 35 -6.63 -10.25 -8.87
C VAL A 35 -6.28 -11.64 -9.45
N PRO A 36 -5.49 -12.47 -8.74
CA PRO A 36 -5.14 -13.81 -9.20
C PRO A 36 -6.38 -14.67 -9.49
N SER A 37 -6.39 -15.37 -10.62
CA SER A 37 -7.53 -16.14 -11.13
C SER A 37 -7.99 -17.30 -10.25
N PHE A 38 -7.14 -17.77 -9.34
CA PHE A 38 -7.48 -18.82 -8.38
C PHE A 38 -8.26 -18.31 -7.15
N LEU A 39 -8.35 -16.99 -6.95
CA LEU A 39 -9.12 -16.40 -5.85
C LEU A 39 -10.58 -16.18 -6.26
N PRO A 40 -11.55 -16.54 -5.42
CA PRO A 40 -12.96 -16.28 -5.69
C PRO A 40 -13.30 -14.80 -5.45
N PHE A 41 -14.39 -14.33 -6.08
CA PHE A 41 -14.97 -12.99 -5.85
C PHE A 41 -14.00 -11.80 -6.04
N PRO A 42 -13.37 -11.64 -7.22
CA PRO A 42 -12.34 -10.61 -7.43
C PRO A 42 -12.82 -9.19 -7.14
N LEU A 43 -14.07 -8.86 -7.48
CA LEU A 43 -14.67 -7.56 -7.17
C LEU A 43 -14.77 -7.31 -5.66
N GLY A 44 -15.18 -8.33 -4.89
CA GLY A 44 -15.26 -8.24 -3.43
C GLY A 44 -13.87 -8.05 -2.79
N ILE A 45 -12.85 -8.72 -3.33
CA ILE A 45 -11.46 -8.56 -2.90
C ILE A 45 -10.98 -7.13 -3.13
N VAL A 46 -11.24 -6.55 -4.31
CA VAL A 46 -10.86 -5.17 -4.64
C VAL A 46 -11.54 -4.16 -3.71
N TYR A 47 -12.84 -4.31 -3.43
CA TYR A 47 -13.51 -3.43 -2.48
C TYR A 47 -12.98 -3.58 -1.06
N LEU A 48 -12.78 -4.81 -0.60
CA LEU A 48 -12.25 -5.07 0.73
C LEU A 48 -10.83 -4.50 0.89
N SER A 49 -9.97 -4.70 -0.10
CA SER A 49 -8.62 -4.12 -0.08
C SER A 49 -8.67 -2.60 -0.05
N GLY A 50 -9.54 -1.98 -0.85
CA GLY A 50 -9.72 -0.52 -0.85
C GLY A 50 -10.19 0.04 0.50
N ILE A 51 -11.12 -0.64 1.17
CA ILE A 51 -11.57 -0.27 2.53
C ILE A 51 -10.41 -0.39 3.52
N VAL A 52 -9.64 -1.49 3.47
CA VAL A 52 -8.49 -1.70 4.35
C VAL A 52 -7.42 -0.62 4.13
N GLU A 53 -7.11 -0.27 2.89
CA GLU A 53 -6.18 0.83 2.55
C GLU A 53 -6.65 2.17 3.15
N LEU A 54 -7.92 2.53 2.95
CA LEU A 54 -8.50 3.76 3.51
C LEU A 54 -8.39 3.80 5.04
N LEU A 55 -8.78 2.71 5.71
CA LEU A 55 -8.70 2.62 7.17
C LEU A 55 -7.26 2.72 7.67
N LEU A 56 -6.31 2.06 7.01
CA LEU A 56 -4.89 2.14 7.37
C LEU A 56 -4.32 3.54 7.16
N GLY A 57 -4.68 4.21 6.07
CA GLY A 57 -4.30 5.59 5.82
C GLY A 57 -4.84 6.53 6.89
N ILE A 58 -6.13 6.43 7.21
CA ILE A 58 -6.79 7.19 8.28
C ILE A 58 -6.11 6.93 9.63
N VAL A 59 -5.94 5.67 10.05
CA VAL A 59 -5.26 5.28 11.29
C VAL A 59 -3.83 5.83 11.37
N THR A 60 -3.11 5.81 10.25
CA THR A 60 -1.74 6.36 10.17
C THR A 60 -1.74 7.89 10.33
N LEU A 61 -2.74 8.58 9.78
CA LEU A 61 -2.84 10.04 9.84
C LEU A 61 -3.26 10.57 11.21
N PHE A 62 -3.87 9.74 12.07
CA PHE A 62 -4.08 10.12 13.47
C PHE A 62 -2.72 10.44 14.09
N LEU A 63 -2.47 11.73 14.36
CA LEU A 63 -1.22 12.28 14.89
C LEU A 63 -0.89 11.79 16.33
N ASN A 64 -1.66 10.83 16.84
CA ASN A 64 -1.30 10.08 18.03
C ASN A 64 -0.38 8.93 17.64
N GLN A 65 0.85 9.01 18.15
CA GLN A 65 1.93 8.08 17.88
C GLN A 65 1.57 6.60 18.05
N LYS A 66 0.72 6.27 19.04
CA LYS A 66 0.26 4.90 19.28
C LYS A 66 -0.49 4.35 18.07
N TYR A 67 -1.39 5.14 17.48
CA TYR A 67 -2.19 4.73 16.31
C TYR A 67 -1.38 4.82 15.02
N THR A 68 -0.56 5.87 14.85
CA THR A 68 0.36 5.99 13.71
C THR A 68 1.22 4.73 13.54
N LYS A 69 1.77 4.21 14.65
CA LYS A 69 2.58 2.98 14.64
C LYS A 69 1.79 1.78 14.10
N TYR A 70 0.55 1.57 14.55
CA TYR A 70 -0.27 0.45 14.08
C TYR A 70 -0.66 0.60 12.61
N GLY A 71 -1.00 1.82 12.19
CA GLY A 71 -1.28 2.12 10.79
C GLY A 71 -0.09 1.81 9.88
N LEU A 72 1.10 2.32 10.23
CA LEU A 72 2.34 2.05 9.48
C LEU A 72 2.69 0.57 9.40
N PHE A 73 2.49 -0.17 10.49
CA PHE A 73 2.71 -1.61 10.50
C PHE A 73 1.69 -2.34 9.61
N GLY A 74 0.42 -1.95 9.66
CA GLY A 74 -0.61 -2.50 8.77
C GLY A 74 -0.33 -2.21 7.30
N ILE A 75 0.12 -1.00 6.96
CA ILE A 75 0.56 -0.65 5.60
C ILE A 75 1.71 -1.55 5.17
N PHE A 76 2.72 -1.75 6.03
CA PHE A 76 3.83 -2.65 5.74
C PHE A 76 3.35 -4.07 5.40
N ILE A 77 2.49 -4.65 6.24
CA ILE A 77 1.94 -5.99 6.01
C ILE A 77 1.14 -6.05 4.71
N LEU A 78 0.30 -5.05 4.44
CA LEU A 78 -0.48 -4.97 3.20
C LEU A 78 0.42 -4.91 1.96
N MET A 79 1.48 -4.09 2.01
CA MET A 79 2.44 -3.98 0.91
C MET A 79 3.20 -5.29 0.67
N VAL A 80 3.55 -6.03 1.73
CA VAL A 80 4.13 -7.37 1.60
C VAL A 80 3.13 -8.35 0.98
N MET A 81 1.86 -8.29 1.37
CA MET A 81 0.81 -9.15 0.82
C MET A 81 0.51 -8.87 -0.66
N PHE A 82 0.64 -7.62 -1.13
CA PHE A 82 0.46 -7.27 -2.54
C PHE A 82 1.68 -7.56 -3.41
N LEU A 83 2.86 -7.77 -2.83
CA LEU A 83 4.09 -7.99 -3.58
C LEU A 83 3.98 -9.16 -4.59
N PRO A 84 3.45 -10.35 -4.24
CA PRO A 84 3.26 -11.44 -5.19
C PRO A 84 2.38 -11.06 -6.39
N ILE A 85 1.34 -10.26 -6.16
CA ILE A 85 0.43 -9.79 -7.21
C ILE A 85 1.19 -8.93 -8.24
N HIS A 86 2.04 -8.02 -7.76
CA HIS A 86 2.85 -7.15 -8.63
C HIS A 86 3.97 -7.92 -9.36
N ILE A 87 4.56 -8.93 -8.72
CA ILE A 87 5.53 -9.83 -9.36
C ILE A 87 4.85 -10.59 -10.50
N PHE A 88 3.70 -11.23 -10.23
CA PHE A 88 2.98 -11.99 -11.25
C PHE A 88 2.56 -11.12 -12.43
N ASP A 89 2.06 -9.91 -12.19
CA ASP A 89 1.69 -9.02 -13.30
C ASP A 89 2.90 -8.55 -14.12
N ALA A 90 4.06 -8.32 -13.49
CA ALA A 90 5.30 -7.96 -14.19
C ALA A 90 5.90 -9.11 -15.01
N MET A 91 5.58 -10.37 -14.67
CA MET A 91 6.01 -11.56 -15.40
C MET A 91 5.10 -11.91 -16.59
N LYS A 92 3.95 -11.26 -16.76
CA LYS A 92 3.07 -11.48 -17.92
C LYS A 92 3.68 -10.87 -19.17
N ASP A 93 3.48 -11.53 -20.31
CA ASP A 93 3.79 -10.96 -21.63
C ASP A 93 3.01 -9.67 -21.90
N GLN A 94 1.78 -9.60 -21.37
CA GLN A 94 0.90 -8.42 -21.43
C GLN A 94 0.42 -8.05 -20.01
N PRO A 95 1.18 -7.24 -19.26
CA PRO A 95 0.80 -6.80 -17.92
C PRO A 95 -0.48 -5.96 -17.94
N VAL A 96 -1.31 -6.09 -16.89
CA VAL A 96 -2.58 -5.36 -16.79
C VAL A 96 -2.38 -3.84 -16.74
N ILE A 97 -1.27 -3.38 -16.17
CA ILE A 97 -0.93 -1.94 -16.12
C ILE A 97 -0.52 -1.35 -17.48
N GLY A 98 -0.48 -2.16 -18.54
CA GLY A 98 -0.34 -1.73 -19.92
C GLY A 98 1.00 -2.09 -20.56
N SER A 99 2.14 -1.84 -19.91
CA SER A 99 3.45 -2.19 -20.45
C SER A 99 4.35 -2.87 -19.42
N SER A 100 5.31 -3.68 -19.89
CA SER A 100 6.32 -4.32 -19.04
C SER A 100 7.12 -3.29 -18.24
N THR A 101 7.50 -2.16 -18.85
CA THR A 101 8.19 -1.07 -18.16
C THR A 101 7.35 -0.52 -17.00
N ALA A 102 6.06 -0.25 -17.22
CA ALA A 102 5.17 0.23 -16.16
C ALA A 102 5.01 -0.81 -15.03
N ALA A 103 4.96 -2.11 -15.37
CA ALA A 103 4.87 -3.18 -14.39
C ALA A 103 6.13 -3.29 -13.51
N TYR A 104 7.32 -3.21 -14.11
CA TYR A 104 8.59 -3.20 -13.36
C TYR A 104 8.76 -1.93 -12.50
N VAL A 105 8.35 -0.76 -13.01
CA VAL A 105 8.35 0.49 -12.21
C VAL A 105 7.43 0.36 -11.00
N ARG A 106 6.21 -0.18 -11.19
CA ARG A 106 5.29 -0.44 -10.07
C ARG A 106 5.88 -1.43 -9.06
N LEU A 107 6.55 -2.49 -9.54
CA LEU A 107 7.21 -3.46 -8.67
C LEU A 107 8.35 -2.81 -7.86
N ALA A 108 9.18 -1.98 -8.48
CA ALA A 108 10.23 -1.23 -7.77
C ALA A 108 9.62 -0.29 -6.72
N PHE A 109 8.56 0.42 -7.08
CA PHE A 109 7.82 1.28 -6.16
C PHE A 109 7.24 0.49 -4.98
N GLN A 110 6.73 -0.72 -5.21
CA GLN A 110 6.26 -1.62 -4.15
C GLN A 110 7.35 -1.91 -3.11
N ILE A 111 8.57 -2.23 -3.56
CA ILE A 111 9.70 -2.49 -2.67
C ILE A 111 10.07 -1.25 -1.85
N VAL A 112 10.02 -0.06 -2.47
CA VAL A 112 10.24 1.21 -1.77
C VAL A 112 9.16 1.44 -0.71
N LEU A 113 7.88 1.19 -0.99
CA LEU A 113 6.79 1.34 -0.02
C LEU A 113 6.94 0.38 1.16
N ILE A 114 7.32 -0.88 0.92
CA ILE A 114 7.63 -1.85 1.98
C ILE A 114 8.75 -1.33 2.87
N TRP A 115 9.84 -0.83 2.27
CA TRP A 115 10.97 -0.29 3.04
C TRP A 115 10.58 0.96 3.85
N LEU A 116 9.88 1.92 3.23
CA LEU A 116 9.48 3.17 3.88
C LEU A 116 8.50 2.95 5.03
N SER A 117 7.51 2.07 4.85
CA SER A 117 6.53 1.73 5.89
C SER A 117 7.19 1.04 7.08
N TRP A 118 8.09 0.08 6.83
CA TRP A 118 8.85 -0.58 7.90
C TRP A 118 9.76 0.39 8.68
N LYS A 119 10.51 1.24 7.98
CA LYS A 119 11.43 2.18 8.62
C LYS A 119 10.69 3.26 9.40
N SER A 120 9.58 3.77 8.85
CA SER A 120 8.68 4.69 9.56
C SER A 120 8.10 4.03 10.82
N TYR A 121 7.60 2.78 10.71
CA TYR A 121 7.11 2.02 11.86
C TYR A 121 8.16 1.88 12.96
N LYS A 122 9.39 1.48 12.61
CA LYS A 122 10.49 1.33 13.58
C LYS A 122 10.85 2.66 14.24
N PHE A 123 10.91 3.76 13.48
CA PHE A 123 11.18 5.09 14.02
C PHE A 123 10.09 5.52 15.02
N THR A 124 8.82 5.45 14.61
CA THR A 124 7.66 5.78 15.43
C THR A 124 7.53 4.88 16.67
N SER A 125 8.02 3.64 16.59
CA SER A 125 8.05 2.71 17.74
C SER A 125 9.13 3.01 18.78
N LEU A 126 10.22 3.68 18.37
CA LEU A 126 11.38 3.96 19.21
C LEU A 126 11.37 5.36 19.81
N ALA A 127 10.64 6.29 19.21
CA ALA A 127 10.39 7.58 19.81
C ALA A 127 9.65 7.36 21.15
N ARG A 128 10.37 7.49 22.26
CA ARG A 128 9.76 7.57 23.59
C ARG A 128 9.48 9.05 23.83
N ILE A 129 8.23 9.46 23.66
CA ILE A 129 7.71 10.73 24.18
C ILE A 129 6.64 10.36 25.19
#